data_AF-A0A8C3GHJ0-F1
#
_entry.id   AF-A0A8C3GHJ0-F1
#
_cell.length_a   1.000
_cell.length_b   1.000
_cell.length_c   1.000
_cell.angle_alpha   90.00
_cell.angle_beta   90.00
_cell.angle_gamma   90.00
#
_symmetry.space_group_name_H-M   'P 1'
#
loop_
_entity.id
_entity.type
_entity.pdbx_description
1 polymer ?
#
loop_
_entity_poly.entity_id
_entity_poly.type
_entity_poly.pdbx_seq_one_letter_code
_entity_poly.pdbx_strand_id
1 'polypeptide(L)'
;MGLGSRWGCGVTPPCPLQVTSPCQAAPPPELRRNTAPVRRSEHLGSTKSLSSARQHSTLPRTLSAAAELDLSYVSERLLALSFPPALDERRLRGHLRDVAQMLRSRHRERYAVFNLSEKRRDLARLHPKVQDFGWPDLHAPPLDRLCSICKALEGWLRAHPQ
;
A
#
# COMPACT_ATOMS: atom_id res chain seq x y z
N MET A 1 23.65 12.12 33.24
CA MET A 1 24.13 13.25 32.40
C MET A 1 23.72 12.94 30.97
N GLY A 2 22.78 13.73 30.43
CA GLY A 2 22.07 13.41 29.19
C GLY A 2 22.87 13.77 27.94
N LEU A 3 22.90 12.87 26.97
CA LEU A 3 23.34 13.15 25.61
C LEU A 3 22.11 13.56 24.81
N GLY A 4 21.93 14.88 24.68
CA GLY A 4 20.90 15.47 23.82
C GLY A 4 21.31 15.37 22.36
N SER A 5 20.64 14.50 21.60
CA SER A 5 20.71 14.49 20.14
C SER A 5 19.89 15.68 19.60
N ARG A 6 20.58 16.78 19.35
CA ARG A 6 20.06 17.99 18.71
C ARG A 6 19.83 17.69 17.23
N TRP A 7 18.56 17.59 16.81
CA TRP A 7 18.19 17.65 15.40
C TRP A 7 18.16 19.13 14.99
N GLY A 8 19.19 19.60 14.30
CA GLY A 8 19.19 20.94 13.71
C GLY A 8 18.25 21.00 12.52
N CYS A 9 17.30 21.94 12.54
CA CYS A 9 16.58 22.34 11.33
C CYS A 9 17.55 23.15 10.46
N GLY A 10 18.07 22.54 9.40
CA GLY A 10 18.73 23.27 8.33
C GLY A 10 17.67 23.96 7.46
N VAL A 11 17.71 25.28 7.41
CA VAL A 11 16.94 26.07 6.44
C VAL A 11 17.59 25.85 5.07
N THR A 12 16.88 25.22 4.13
CA THR A 12 17.33 25.12 2.74
C THR A 12 17.22 26.47 2.05
N PRO A 13 18.20 26.89 1.23
CA PRO A 13 18.05 28.10 0.41
C PRO A 13 16.97 27.89 -0.66
N PRO A 14 16.26 28.95 -1.08
CA PRO A 14 15.22 28.84 -2.11
C PRO A 14 15.82 28.49 -3.48
N CYS A 15 15.20 27.53 -4.17
CA CYS A 15 15.51 27.18 -5.56
C CYS A 15 15.23 28.39 -6.48
N PRO A 16 16.13 28.75 -7.41
CA PRO A 16 15.82 29.74 -8.43
C PRO A 16 14.76 29.19 -9.38
N LEU A 17 13.67 29.95 -9.54
CA LEU A 17 12.65 29.74 -10.55
C LEU A 17 13.29 29.77 -11.94
N GLN A 18 13.28 28.65 -12.65
CA GLN A 18 13.50 28.64 -14.10
C GLN A 18 12.21 28.31 -14.84
N VAL A 19 12.02 29.10 -15.89
CA VAL A 19 10.82 29.35 -16.66
C VAL A 19 10.31 28.10 -17.38
N THR A 20 8.98 27.96 -17.36
CA THR A 20 8.18 26.99 -18.09
C THR A 20 8.47 27.03 -19.59
N SER A 21 8.92 25.92 -20.17
CA SER A 21 8.85 25.69 -21.61
C SER A 21 7.75 24.64 -21.88
N PRO A 22 6.75 24.92 -22.72
CA PRO A 22 5.71 23.95 -23.05
C PRO A 22 6.24 22.90 -24.04
N CYS A 23 5.94 21.63 -23.77
CA CYS A 23 6.18 20.52 -24.69
C CYS A 23 5.25 20.64 -25.91
N GLN A 24 5.81 20.80 -27.12
CA GLN A 24 5.04 20.70 -28.37
C GLN A 24 4.93 19.23 -28.82
N ALA A 25 3.72 18.82 -29.19
CA ALA A 25 3.44 17.53 -29.80
C ALA A 25 3.77 17.55 -31.30
N ALA A 26 4.36 16.48 -31.82
CA ALA A 26 4.60 16.29 -33.25
C ALA A 26 3.33 15.81 -33.99
N PRO A 27 3.08 16.25 -35.24
CA PRO A 27 1.91 15.83 -36.03
C PRO A 27 2.10 14.48 -36.74
N PRO A 28 1.02 13.74 -37.09
CA PRO A 28 1.06 12.58 -38.00
C PRO A 28 0.54 12.94 -39.41
N PRO A 29 0.39 11.97 -40.34
CA PRO A 29 1.36 11.07 -40.99
C PRO A 29 1.41 11.33 -42.52
N GLU A 30 2.30 10.70 -43.31
CA GLU A 30 2.06 10.53 -44.76
C GLU A 30 2.76 9.28 -45.33
N LEU A 31 2.11 8.73 -46.36
CA LEU A 31 2.17 7.37 -46.86
C LEU A 31 3.26 7.22 -47.93
N ARG A 32 4.21 6.29 -47.79
CA ARG A 32 4.98 5.79 -48.95
C ARG A 32 5.05 4.27 -48.98
N ARG A 33 4.12 3.72 -49.76
CA ARG A 33 4.15 2.43 -50.43
C ARG A 33 5.39 2.36 -51.34
N ASN A 34 6.13 1.23 -51.32
CA ASN A 34 6.78 0.59 -52.47
C ASN A 34 7.35 -0.80 -52.07
N THR A 35 7.52 -1.67 -53.05
CA THR A 35 7.22 -3.11 -53.06
C THR A 35 8.45 -4.04 -52.96
N ALA A 36 8.20 -5.28 -52.48
CA ALA A 36 8.93 -6.57 -52.70
C ALA A 36 10.08 -6.97 -51.74
N PRO A 37 10.43 -8.28 -51.62
CA PRO A 37 9.58 -9.43 -51.28
C PRO A 37 10.08 -10.20 -50.03
N VAL A 38 9.27 -11.16 -49.60
CA VAL A 38 9.42 -12.07 -48.44
C VAL A 38 10.81 -12.70 -48.30
N ARG A 39 11.40 -12.58 -47.11
CA ARG A 39 12.25 -13.63 -46.51
C ARG A 39 11.77 -13.94 -45.10
N ARG A 40 11.25 -15.15 -44.96
CA ARG A 40 10.85 -15.79 -43.71
C ARG A 40 12.11 -16.02 -42.86
N SER A 41 12.14 -15.44 -41.67
CA SER A 41 13.11 -15.80 -40.63
C SER A 41 12.36 -15.82 -39.31
N GLU A 42 12.06 -17.02 -38.85
CA GLU A 42 11.46 -17.28 -37.55
C GLU A 42 12.54 -17.11 -36.49
N HIS A 43 12.48 -16.01 -35.73
CA HIS A 43 13.31 -15.79 -34.54
C HIS A 43 12.44 -15.33 -33.36
N LEU A 44 12.23 -16.31 -32.47
CA LEU A 44 12.22 -16.23 -31.02
C LEU A 44 11.75 -14.92 -30.37
N GLY A 45 10.46 -14.84 -30.08
CA GLY A 45 9.87 -13.88 -29.16
C GLY A 45 8.95 -14.59 -28.19
N SER A 46 9.53 -15.38 -27.29
CA SER A 46 8.80 -16.03 -26.19
C SER A 46 8.30 -14.94 -25.24
N THR A 47 7.03 -14.54 -25.40
CA THR A 47 6.33 -13.72 -24.42
C THR A 47 6.12 -14.57 -23.17
N LYS A 48 7.14 -14.60 -22.31
CA LYS A 48 6.99 -15.12 -20.96
C LYS A 48 6.15 -14.11 -20.20
N SER A 49 4.85 -14.42 -20.12
CA SER A 49 3.91 -13.86 -19.16
C SER A 49 4.60 -13.70 -17.81
N LEU A 50 4.54 -12.50 -17.25
CA LEU A 50 4.87 -12.24 -15.85
C LEU A 50 3.86 -13.05 -15.03
N SER A 51 4.22 -14.28 -14.69
CA SER A 51 3.52 -15.07 -13.70
C SER A 51 3.63 -14.29 -12.40
N SER A 52 2.52 -13.69 -11.98
CA SER A 52 2.36 -13.17 -10.62
C SER A 52 2.82 -14.25 -9.67
N ALA A 53 3.94 -13.99 -8.97
CA ALA A 53 4.47 -14.89 -7.98
C ALA A 53 3.34 -15.16 -6.97
N ARG A 54 2.92 -16.42 -6.86
CA ARG A 54 1.94 -16.87 -5.88
C ARG A 54 2.43 -16.45 -4.50
N GLN A 55 1.86 -15.38 -3.97
CA GLN A 55 2.01 -15.04 -2.57
C GLN A 55 1.36 -16.17 -1.77
N HIS A 56 2.18 -16.94 -1.06
CA HIS A 56 1.71 -18.05 -0.26
C HIS A 56 1.09 -17.48 1.02
N SER A 57 -0.17 -17.06 0.93
CA SER A 57 -0.94 -16.64 2.10
C SER A 57 -1.12 -17.86 3.02
N THR A 58 -0.55 -17.80 4.22
CA THR A 58 -0.63 -18.85 5.26
C THR A 58 -1.94 -18.81 6.05
N LEU A 59 -2.95 -18.11 5.54
CA LEU A 59 -4.22 -17.93 6.22
C LEU A 59 -5.18 -19.09 5.97
N PRO A 60 -6.11 -19.35 6.91
CA PRO A 60 -7.20 -20.28 6.66
C PRO A 60 -7.90 -19.93 5.34
N ARG A 61 -8.11 -20.94 4.50
CA ARG A 61 -8.69 -20.84 3.14
C ARG A 61 -10.08 -20.17 3.11
N THR A 62 -10.71 -20.00 4.27
CA THR A 62 -11.98 -19.27 4.47
C THR A 62 -11.84 -17.74 4.39
N LEU A 63 -10.67 -17.17 4.69
CA LEU A 63 -10.38 -15.74 4.53
C LEU A 63 -9.77 -15.40 3.17
N SER A 64 -9.14 -16.39 2.51
CA SER A 64 -8.53 -16.24 1.18
C SER A 64 -9.48 -16.60 0.03
N ALA A 65 -10.77 -16.74 0.30
CA ALA A 65 -11.75 -17.12 -0.70
C ALA A 65 -12.05 -15.92 -1.63
N ALA A 66 -11.30 -15.86 -2.73
CA ALA A 66 -11.52 -15.06 -3.94
C ALA A 66 -11.28 -13.54 -3.81
N ALA A 67 -10.09 -13.07 -4.24
CA ALA A 67 -9.76 -11.73 -4.78
C ALA A 67 -10.25 -10.44 -4.07
N GLU A 68 -10.95 -10.53 -2.95
CA GLU A 68 -11.68 -9.43 -2.31
C GLU A 68 -11.00 -8.91 -1.04
N LEU A 69 -10.03 -9.65 -0.50
CA LEU A 69 -9.24 -9.27 0.66
C LEU A 69 -7.81 -9.81 0.52
N ASP A 70 -6.82 -8.93 0.69
CA ASP A 70 -5.43 -9.32 0.82
C ASP A 70 -4.97 -9.10 2.27
N LEU A 71 -4.46 -10.15 2.89
CA LEU A 71 -4.01 -10.18 4.28
C LEU A 71 -2.69 -10.96 4.31
N SER A 72 -1.62 -10.30 4.77
CA SER A 72 -0.27 -10.86 4.75
C SER A 72 0.54 -10.46 5.98
N TYR A 73 1.39 -11.37 6.45
CA TYR A 73 2.37 -11.06 7.50
C TYR A 73 3.60 -10.46 6.83
N VAL A 74 3.87 -9.18 7.11
CA VAL A 74 5.10 -8.50 6.70
C VAL A 74 6.25 -8.91 7.61
N SER A 75 5.94 -9.16 8.88
CA SER A 75 6.83 -9.79 9.87
C SER A 75 5.99 -10.61 10.86
N GLU A 76 6.64 -11.26 11.82
CA GLU A 76 5.94 -12.01 12.88
C GLU A 76 4.93 -11.18 13.68
N ARG A 77 5.15 -9.85 13.75
CA ARG A 77 4.37 -8.93 14.58
C ARG A 77 3.64 -7.84 13.78
N LEU A 78 3.78 -7.85 12.46
CA LEU A 78 3.16 -6.87 11.56
C LEU A 78 2.30 -7.56 10.51
N LEU A 79 1.02 -7.26 10.55
CA LEU A 79 0.03 -7.73 9.59
C LEU A 79 -0.39 -6.57 8.68
N ALA A 80 -0.25 -6.74 7.38
CA ALA A 80 -0.80 -5.83 6.38
C ALA A 80 -2.14 -6.37 5.87
N LEU A 81 -3.09 -5.45 5.70
CA LEU A 81 -4.43 -5.71 5.19
C LEU A 81 -4.74 -4.70 4.09
N SER A 82 -5.24 -5.17 2.95
CA SER A 82 -5.72 -4.30 1.88
C SER A 82 -7.00 -4.83 1.25
N PHE A 83 -7.80 -3.89 0.72
CA PHE A 83 -9.05 -4.16 0.04
C PHE A 83 -8.98 -3.61 -1.39
N PRO A 84 -9.57 -4.30 -2.38
CA PRO A 84 -9.65 -3.74 -3.72
C PRO A 84 -10.58 -2.52 -3.73
N PRO A 85 -10.31 -1.52 -4.59
CA PRO A 85 -11.07 -0.26 -4.61
C PRO A 85 -12.54 -0.43 -5.00
N ALA A 86 -12.88 -1.50 -5.72
CA ALA A 86 -14.23 -1.80 -6.17
C ALA A 86 -15.03 -2.71 -5.20
N LEU A 87 -14.58 -2.87 -3.95
CA LEU A 87 -15.26 -3.74 -2.99
C LEU A 87 -16.54 -3.08 -2.47
N ASP A 88 -17.66 -3.81 -2.53
CA ASP A 88 -18.93 -3.35 -1.97
C ASP A 88 -18.82 -3.08 -0.46
N GLU A 89 -19.41 -1.97 0.01
CA GLU A 89 -19.42 -1.59 1.43
C GLU A 89 -19.98 -2.67 2.37
N ARG A 90 -20.97 -3.44 1.91
CA ARG A 90 -21.53 -4.57 2.69
C ARG A 90 -20.51 -5.67 2.89
N ARG A 91 -19.74 -5.99 1.84
CA ARG A 91 -18.69 -7.02 1.87
C ARG A 91 -17.50 -6.56 2.69
N LEU A 92 -17.07 -5.31 2.51
CA LEU A 92 -16.03 -4.67 3.32
C LEU A 92 -16.34 -4.77 4.82
N ARG A 93 -17.57 -4.45 5.23
CA ARG A 93 -18.00 -4.61 6.63
C ARG A 93 -17.98 -6.07 7.11
N GLY A 94 -18.36 -7.01 6.24
CA GLY A 94 -18.23 -8.45 6.51
C GLY A 94 -16.78 -8.83 6.78
N HIS A 95 -15.88 -8.50 5.85
CA HIS A 95 -14.46 -8.79 5.98
C HIS A 95 -13.82 -8.12 7.21
N LEU A 96 -14.16 -6.87 7.51
CA LEU A 96 -13.68 -6.20 8.73
C LEU A 96 -14.13 -6.94 10.00
N ARG A 97 -15.37 -7.45 10.03
CA ARG A 97 -15.86 -8.27 11.15
C ARG A 97 -15.11 -9.59 11.27
N ASP A 98 -14.87 -10.27 10.15
CA ASP A 98 -14.17 -11.56 10.11
C ASP A 98 -12.70 -11.39 10.53
N VAL A 99 -12.04 -10.34 10.06
CA VAL A 99 -10.68 -9.97 10.48
C VAL A 99 -10.66 -9.62 11.97
N ALA A 100 -11.63 -8.85 12.48
CA ALA A 100 -11.73 -8.57 13.91
C ALA A 100 -11.88 -9.83 14.76
N GLN A 101 -12.65 -10.81 14.30
CA GLN A 101 -12.78 -12.10 14.97
C GLN A 101 -11.47 -12.89 14.92
N MET A 102 -10.81 -12.95 13.76
CA MET A 102 -9.51 -13.61 13.60
C MET A 102 -8.43 -12.99 14.51
N LEU A 103 -8.35 -11.66 14.57
CA LEU A 103 -7.38 -10.96 15.41
C LEU A 103 -7.64 -11.24 16.89
N ARG A 104 -8.91 -11.23 17.33
CA ARG A 104 -9.26 -11.58 18.71
C ARG A 104 -8.94 -13.03 19.05
N SER A 105 -9.14 -13.98 18.13
CA SER A 105 -8.86 -15.39 18.42
C SER A 105 -7.36 -15.70 18.49
N ARG A 106 -6.55 -15.10 17.60
CA ARG A 106 -5.10 -15.35 17.51
C ARG A 106 -4.28 -14.49 18.47
N HIS A 107 -4.63 -13.21 18.59
CA HIS A 107 -3.83 -12.20 19.29
C HIS A 107 -4.48 -11.69 20.58
N ARG A 108 -5.72 -12.10 20.87
CA ARG A 108 -6.51 -11.66 22.04
C ARG A 108 -6.62 -10.13 22.06
N GLU A 109 -6.22 -9.48 23.15
CA GLU A 109 -6.23 -8.01 23.30
C GLU A 109 -4.86 -7.37 23.04
N ARG A 110 -3.88 -8.15 22.53
CA ARG A 110 -2.51 -7.70 22.28
C ARG A 110 -2.27 -7.28 20.82
N TYR A 111 -3.27 -6.64 20.21
CA TYR A 111 -3.13 -6.05 18.88
C TYR A 111 -3.66 -4.61 18.87
N ALA A 112 -3.15 -3.82 17.94
CA ALA A 112 -3.64 -2.48 17.63
C ALA A 112 -3.82 -2.36 16.12
N VAL A 113 -4.86 -1.65 15.68
CA VAL A 113 -5.15 -1.42 14.27
C VAL A 113 -4.68 -0.02 13.90
N PHE A 114 -3.83 0.05 12.88
CA PHE A 114 -3.36 1.29 12.28
C PHE A 114 -4.11 1.49 10.98
N ASN A 115 -5.13 2.36 11.00
CA ASN A 115 -5.91 2.64 9.82
C ASN A 115 -5.20 3.69 8.96
N LEU A 116 -4.75 3.26 7.77
CA LEU A 116 -4.07 4.11 6.79
C LEU A 116 -5.00 4.60 5.67
N SER A 117 -6.26 4.15 5.65
CA SER A 117 -7.30 4.68 4.76
C SER A 117 -8.13 5.75 5.47
N GLU A 118 -9.07 6.35 4.74
CA GLU A 118 -9.99 7.32 5.31
C GLU A 118 -10.64 6.83 6.61
N LYS A 119 -10.92 7.77 7.51
CA LYS A 119 -11.44 7.45 8.84
C LYS A 119 -12.80 6.76 8.73
N ARG A 120 -12.93 5.57 9.33
CA ARG A 120 -14.20 4.84 9.38
C ARG A 120 -14.68 4.61 10.82
N ARG A 121 -15.96 4.90 11.07
CA ARG A 121 -16.57 4.75 12.41
C ARG A 121 -16.80 3.30 12.82
N ASP A 122 -16.92 2.39 11.85
CA ASP A 122 -17.12 0.96 12.09
C ASP A 122 -15.86 0.28 12.62
N LEU A 123 -14.67 0.67 12.18
CA LEU A 123 -13.38 0.22 12.71
C LEU A 123 -13.27 0.43 14.23
N ALA A 124 -13.59 1.62 14.71
CA ALA A 124 -13.54 1.96 16.14
C ALA A 124 -14.54 1.16 17.00
N ARG A 125 -15.61 0.60 16.41
CA ARG A 125 -16.57 -0.26 17.11
C ARG A 125 -16.13 -1.73 17.12
N LEU A 126 -15.41 -2.16 16.08
CA LEU A 126 -14.97 -3.55 15.92
C LEU A 126 -13.71 -3.85 16.74
N HIS A 127 -12.83 -2.87 16.89
CA HIS A 127 -11.52 -3.03 17.52
C HIS A 127 -11.35 -2.08 18.71
N PRO A 128 -10.75 -2.55 19.82
CA PRO A 128 -10.59 -1.75 21.02
C PRO A 128 -9.54 -0.63 20.87
N LYS A 129 -8.55 -0.82 19.99
CA LYS A 129 -7.42 0.10 19.80
C LYS A 129 -7.24 0.39 18.32
N VAL A 130 -7.78 1.52 17.86
CA VAL A 130 -7.65 2.01 16.49
C VAL A 130 -6.91 3.33 16.50
N GLN A 131 -5.90 3.47 15.64
CA GLN A 131 -5.22 4.72 15.37
C GLN A 131 -5.45 5.08 13.90
N ASP A 132 -6.16 6.17 13.65
CA ASP A 132 -6.43 6.69 12.31
C ASP A 132 -5.31 7.64 11.87
N PHE A 133 -4.57 7.23 10.85
CA PHE A 133 -3.56 8.06 10.20
C PHE A 133 -3.91 8.34 8.74
N GLY A 134 -4.97 7.74 8.19
CA GLY A 134 -5.15 7.69 6.75
C GLY A 134 -5.45 9.01 6.05
N TRP A 135 -5.18 9.00 4.76
CA TRP A 135 -5.21 10.15 3.86
C TRP A 135 -6.13 9.85 2.67
N PRO A 136 -6.54 10.86 1.88
CA PRO A 136 -7.40 10.65 0.72
C PRO A 136 -6.77 9.69 -0.29
N ASP A 137 -7.61 8.90 -0.95
CA ASP A 137 -7.17 7.99 -1.99
C ASP A 137 -6.45 8.74 -3.13
N LEU A 138 -5.53 8.04 -3.79
CA LEU A 138 -4.70 8.55 -4.89
C LEU A 138 -3.73 9.69 -4.51
N HIS A 139 -3.57 9.98 -3.21
CA HIS A 139 -2.61 10.95 -2.71
C HIS A 139 -1.46 10.29 -1.95
N ALA A 140 -0.28 10.89 -2.02
CA ALA A 140 0.83 10.53 -1.14
C ALA A 140 0.61 11.15 0.26
N PRO A 141 0.89 10.42 1.35
CA PRO A 141 0.86 11.02 2.68
C PRO A 141 1.96 12.07 2.83
N PRO A 142 1.73 13.15 3.60
CA PRO A 142 2.79 14.08 3.94
C PRO A 142 3.83 13.39 4.87
N LEU A 143 5.08 13.84 4.82
CA LEU A 143 6.21 13.16 5.48
C LEU A 143 6.06 13.12 7.02
N ASP A 144 5.51 14.17 7.60
CA ASP A 144 5.19 14.26 9.03
C ASP A 144 4.25 13.13 9.50
N ARG A 145 3.30 12.74 8.64
CA ARG A 145 2.37 11.64 8.88
C ARG A 145 3.06 10.29 8.80
N LEU A 146 3.94 10.07 7.83
CA LEU A 146 4.79 8.88 7.78
C LEU A 146 5.64 8.75 9.04
N CYS A 147 6.28 9.83 9.48
CA CYS A 147 7.03 9.84 10.74
C CYS A 147 6.15 9.51 11.94
N SER A 148 4.91 10.02 11.97
CA SER A 148 3.96 9.75 13.05
C SER A 148 3.55 8.27 13.08
N ILE A 149 3.31 7.66 11.92
CA ILE A 149 3.02 6.23 11.79
C ILE A 149 4.21 5.40 12.30
N CYS A 150 5.42 5.70 11.84
CA CYS A 150 6.63 4.99 12.27
C CYS A 150 6.82 5.07 13.79
N LYS A 151 6.68 6.26 14.38
CA LYS A 151 6.78 6.47 15.84
C LYS A 151 5.73 5.68 16.60
N ALA A 152 4.48 5.67 16.14
CA ALA A 152 3.39 4.97 16.79
C ALA A 152 3.54 3.44 16.69
N LEU A 153 3.96 2.93 15.53
CA LEU A 153 4.28 1.52 15.33
C LEU A 153 5.43 1.08 16.24
N GLU A 154 6.54 1.82 16.24
CA GLU A 154 7.70 1.55 17.09
C GLU A 154 7.31 1.56 18.58
N GLY A 155 6.57 2.58 19.03
CA GLY A 155 6.10 2.69 20.40
C GLY A 155 5.24 1.49 20.81
N TRP A 156 4.30 1.07 19.95
CA TRP A 156 3.47 -0.11 20.21
C TRP A 156 4.29 -1.39 20.29
N LEU A 157 5.21 -1.60 19.34
CA LEU A 157 6.04 -2.80 19.27
C LEU A 157 7.04 -2.89 20.44
N ARG A 158 7.57 -1.77 20.93
CA ARG A 158 8.45 -1.72 22.10
C ARG A 158 7.71 -1.99 23.41
N ALA A 159 6.46 -1.52 23.55
CA ALA A 159 5.67 -1.71 24.76
C ALA A 159 5.19 -3.17 24.96
N HIS A 160 5.20 -3.99 23.90
CA HIS A 160 4.70 -5.38 23.94
C HIS A 160 5.76 -6.37 23.42
N PRO A 161 6.92 -6.53 24.09
CA PRO A 161 7.92 -7.51 23.68
C PRO A 161 7.33 -8.93 23.63
N GLN A 162 7.94 -9.81 22.83
CA GLN A 162 7.49 -11.21 22.64
C GLN A 162 7.51 -12.00 23.95
#